data_AF-T0J7C0-F1
#
_entry.id   AF-T0J7C0-F1
#
_cell.length_a   1.000
_cell.length_b   1.000
_cell.length_c   1.000
_cell.angle_alpha   90.00
_cell.angle_beta   90.00
_cell.angle_gamma   90.00
#
_symmetry.space_group_name_H-M   'P 1'
#
loop_
_entity.id
_entity.type
_entity.pdbx_description
1 polymer ?
#
loop_
_entity_poly.entity_id
_entity_poly.type
_entity_poly.pdbx_seq_one_letter_code
_entity_poly.pdbx_strand_id
1 'polypeptide(L)'
;MNKHRSGVPTGAVYIGRGSKWGNPFRIGRDGDRATVIAKYARWLASQVHLLRALDELRGRDLVCFCAPLPCHGDLLRRLANASREERIAWWCEAARPSSHAAE
;
A
#
# COMPACT_ATOMS: atom_id res chain seq x y z
N MET A 1 9.91 7.02 -1.73
CA MET A 1 10.63 8.29 -1.44
C MET A 1 9.87 9.13 -0.42
N ASN A 2 10.59 9.91 0.40
CA ASN A 2 9.99 10.91 1.28
C ASN A 2 9.61 12.16 0.46
N LYS A 3 8.38 12.67 0.59
CA LYS A 3 7.92 13.89 -0.10
C LYS A 3 8.67 15.18 0.28
N HIS A 4 9.24 15.25 1.49
CA HIS A 4 10.00 16.42 1.93
C HIS A 4 11.42 16.49 1.34
N ARG A 5 11.89 15.44 0.65
CA ARG A 5 13.18 15.49 -0.03
C ARG A 5 13.09 16.34 -1.30
N SER A 6 14.06 17.23 -1.48
CA SER A 6 14.30 17.90 -2.76
C SER A 6 14.62 16.86 -3.85
N GLY A 7 14.26 17.16 -5.10
CA GLY A 7 14.55 16.29 -6.24
C GLY A 7 13.58 15.12 -6.43
N VAL A 8 12.29 15.28 -6.08
CA VAL A 8 11.25 14.32 -6.50
C VAL A 8 11.25 14.25 -8.03
N PRO A 9 11.49 13.06 -8.64
CA PRO A 9 11.56 12.95 -10.09
C PRO A 9 10.24 13.32 -10.78
N THR A 10 10.36 13.88 -11.98
CA THR A 10 9.20 14.10 -12.86
C THR A 10 8.51 12.77 -13.13
N GLY A 11 7.20 12.70 -12.86
CA GLY A 11 6.42 11.47 -13.04
C GLY A 11 6.29 10.58 -11.79
N ALA A 12 6.94 10.96 -10.69
CA ALA A 12 6.74 10.28 -9.42
C ALA A 12 5.28 10.40 -8.94
N VAL A 13 4.72 9.31 -8.44
CA VAL A 13 3.31 9.24 -8.01
C VAL A 13 3.20 9.52 -6.53
N TYR A 14 2.39 10.51 -6.19
CA TYR A 14 2.03 10.78 -4.81
C TYR A 14 1.03 9.74 -4.29
N ILE A 15 1.40 9.03 -3.23
CA ILE A 15 0.59 7.96 -2.60
C ILE A 15 0.19 8.29 -1.16
N GLY A 16 0.32 9.55 -0.75
CA GLY A 16 -0.04 10.00 0.60
C GLY A 16 -1.55 10.20 0.77
N ARG A 17 -1.95 10.75 1.94
CA ARG A 17 -3.35 11.04 2.25
C ARG A 17 -3.95 12.00 1.22
N GLY A 18 -5.22 11.79 0.87
CA GLY A 18 -5.93 12.52 -0.19
C GLY A 18 -5.71 11.97 -1.60
N SER A 19 -4.77 11.03 -1.79
CA SER A 19 -4.69 10.24 -3.02
C SER A 19 -5.52 8.95 -2.91
N LYS A 20 -5.89 8.37 -4.06
CA LYS A 20 -6.55 7.05 -4.11
C LYS A 20 -5.67 5.91 -3.55
N TRP A 21 -4.36 6.13 -3.46
CA TRP A 21 -3.36 5.20 -2.92
C TRP A 21 -3.03 5.46 -1.44
N GLY A 22 -3.70 6.44 -0.82
CA GLY A 22 -3.44 6.84 0.55
C GLY A 22 -3.90 5.79 1.56
N ASN A 23 -3.10 5.57 2.60
CA ASN A 23 -3.52 4.76 3.73
C ASN A 23 -4.65 5.46 4.53
N PRO A 24 -5.87 4.86 4.63
CA PRO A 24 -6.98 5.46 5.38
C PRO A 24 -6.76 5.39 6.91
N PHE A 25 -5.86 4.52 7.37
CA PHE A 25 -5.52 4.35 8.79
C PHE A 25 -4.45 5.37 9.24
N ARG A 26 -4.55 5.79 10.50
CA ARG A 26 -3.66 6.78 11.12
C ARG A 26 -2.89 6.17 12.29
N ILE A 27 -1.57 6.35 12.30
CA ILE A 27 -0.73 5.99 13.45
C ILE A 27 -1.27 6.71 14.70
N GLY A 28 -1.28 6.03 15.84
CA GLY A 28 -1.85 6.51 17.10
C GLY A 28 -3.33 6.15 17.23
N ARG A 29 -4.17 6.63 16.30
CA ARG A 29 -5.63 6.33 16.32
C ARG A 29 -5.95 4.87 15.98
N ASP A 30 -5.32 4.35 14.94
CA ASP A 30 -5.63 3.04 14.37
C ASP A 30 -4.54 1.99 14.70
N GLY A 31 -3.58 2.35 15.55
CA GLY A 31 -2.48 1.49 15.99
C GLY A 31 -1.09 2.08 15.72
N ASP A 32 -0.05 1.28 15.96
CA ASP A 32 1.31 1.63 15.60
C ASP A 32 1.56 1.54 14.08
N ARG A 33 2.78 1.87 13.65
CA ARG A 33 3.17 1.85 12.23
C ARG A 33 2.94 0.49 11.57
N ALA A 34 3.35 -0.59 12.24
CA ALA A 34 3.21 -1.94 11.71
C ALA A 34 1.72 -2.30 11.57
N THR A 35 0.92 -1.99 12.57
CA THR A 35 -0.53 -2.22 12.61
C THR A 35 -1.25 -1.50 11.48
N VAL A 36 -0.98 -0.21 11.25
CA VAL A 36 -1.64 0.54 10.18
C VAL A 36 -1.21 0.09 8.78
N ILE A 37 0.00 -0.44 8.62
CA ILE A 37 0.46 -1.05 7.35
C ILE A 37 -0.23 -2.40 7.13
N ALA A 38 -0.35 -3.22 8.17
CA ALA A 38 -1.07 -4.50 8.09
C ALA A 38 -2.57 -4.28 7.78
N LYS A 39 -3.21 -3.31 8.45
CA LYS A 39 -4.59 -2.89 8.15
C LYS A 39 -4.73 -2.40 6.71
N TYR A 40 -3.76 -1.63 6.22
CA TYR A 40 -3.74 -1.19 4.82
C TYR A 40 -3.67 -2.36 3.84
N ALA A 41 -2.83 -3.36 4.09
CA ALA A 41 -2.72 -4.54 3.21
C ALA A 41 -4.06 -5.28 3.09
N ARG A 42 -4.74 -5.49 4.23
CA ARG A 42 -6.07 -6.11 4.28
C ARG A 42 -7.14 -5.28 3.59
N TRP A 43 -7.14 -3.96 3.83
CA TRP A 43 -8.05 -3.05 3.17
C TRP A 43 -7.83 -3.03 1.65
N LEU A 44 -6.57 -2.97 1.20
CA LEU A 44 -6.23 -2.98 -0.22
C LEU A 44 -6.71 -4.27 -0.91
N ALA A 45 -6.64 -5.42 -0.23
CA ALA A 45 -7.13 -6.70 -0.74
C ALA A 45 -8.65 -6.71 -1.02
N SER A 46 -9.44 -5.85 -0.35
CA SER A 46 -10.86 -5.67 -0.65
C SER A 46 -11.15 -4.56 -1.68
N GLN A 47 -10.15 -3.77 -2.07
CA GLN A 47 -10.30 -2.70 -3.05
C GLN A 47 -10.04 -3.18 -4.48
N VAL A 48 -10.97 -3.93 -5.06
CA VAL A 48 -10.84 -4.50 -6.43
C VAL A 48 -10.46 -3.45 -7.48
N HIS A 49 -11.01 -2.23 -7.38
CA HIS A 49 -10.70 -1.14 -8.30
C HIS A 49 -9.24 -0.65 -8.18
N LEU A 50 -8.67 -0.59 -6.97
CA LEU A 50 -7.27 -0.25 -6.77
C LEU A 50 -6.34 -1.38 -7.21
N LEU A 51 -6.72 -2.64 -6.98
CA LEU A 51 -5.95 -3.79 -7.45
C LEU A 51 -5.83 -3.80 -8.98
N ARG A 52 -6.91 -3.46 -9.70
CA ARG A 52 -6.91 -3.29 -11.16
C ARG A 52 -6.05 -2.10 -11.62
N ALA A 53 -5.91 -1.07 -10.80
CA ALA A 53 -5.13 0.12 -11.11
C ALA A 53 -3.64 0.00 -10.76
N LEU A 54 -3.17 -1.13 -10.22
CA LEU A 54 -1.77 -1.29 -9.75
C LEU A 54 -0.74 -1.05 -10.86
N ASP A 55 -1.08 -1.34 -12.12
CA ASP A 55 -0.17 -1.12 -13.24
C ASP A 55 0.09 0.37 -13.53
N GLU A 56 -0.74 1.29 -13.02
CA GLU A 56 -0.43 2.73 -13.05
C GLU A 56 0.85 3.07 -12.25
N LEU A 57 1.23 2.22 -11.29
CA LEU A 57 2.39 2.42 -10.42
C LEU A 57 3.62 1.65 -10.90
N ARG A 58 3.50 0.79 -11.92
CA ARG A 58 4.59 -0.08 -12.38
C ARG A 58 5.76 0.75 -12.88
N GLY A 59 6.97 0.43 -12.41
CA GLY A 59 8.19 1.17 -12.73
C GLY A 59 8.23 2.62 -12.23
N ARG A 60 7.21 3.10 -11.51
CA ARG A 60 7.16 4.47 -11.03
C ARG A 60 7.75 4.64 -9.64
N ASP A 61 8.28 5.83 -9.44
CA ASP A 61 8.69 6.30 -8.14
C ASP A 61 7.49 6.67 -7.26
N LEU A 62 7.40 6.09 -6.06
CA LEU A 62 6.29 6.34 -5.14
C LEU A 62 6.70 7.32 -4.03
N VAL A 63 5.89 8.35 -3.82
CA VAL A 63 6.19 9.45 -2.90
C VAL A 63 5.18 9.47 -1.76
N CYS A 64 5.68 9.37 -0.53
CA CYS A 64 4.89 9.46 0.70
C CYS A 64 5.64 10.29 1.74
N PHE A 65 4.94 10.85 2.71
CA PHE A 65 5.58 11.52 3.85
C PHE A 65 6.16 10.53 4.89
N CYS A 66 5.71 9.26 4.87
CA CYS A 66 6.13 8.24 5.84
C CYS A 66 7.53 7.67 5.62
N ALA A 67 8.01 7.65 4.36
CA ALA A 67 9.34 7.15 4.03
C ALA A 67 10.42 8.04 4.69
N PRO A 68 11.63 7.55 5.01
CA PRO A 68 12.18 6.23 4.72
C PRO A 68 11.76 5.13 5.73
N LEU A 69 11.00 5.47 6.77
CA LEU A 69 10.45 4.46 7.67
C LEU A 69 9.45 3.55 6.92
N PRO A 70 9.18 2.33 7.42
CA PRO A 70 8.22 1.42 6.81
C PRO A 70 6.92 2.13 6.41
N CYS A 71 6.50 1.90 5.18
CA CYS A 71 5.44 2.65 4.52
C CYS A 71 4.52 1.71 3.76
N HIS A 72 3.24 2.08 3.62
CA HIS A 72 2.32 1.35 2.74
C HIS A 72 2.76 1.37 1.26
N GLY A 73 3.58 2.35 0.89
CA GLY A 73 4.22 2.44 -0.42
C GLY A 73 5.13 1.26 -0.74
N ASP A 74 5.68 0.57 0.25
CA ASP A 74 6.53 -0.60 0.02
C ASP A 74 5.69 -1.76 -0.54
N LEU A 75 4.47 -1.94 0.00
CA LEU A 75 3.50 -2.91 -0.52
C LEU A 75 3.05 -2.54 -1.94
N LEU A 76 2.67 -1.27 -2.16
CA LEU A 76 2.25 -0.80 -3.50
C LEU A 76 3.36 -1.02 -4.53
N ARG A 77 4.61 -0.69 -4.19
CA ARG A 77 5.76 -0.90 -5.07
C ARG A 77 5.98 -2.38 -5.37
N ARG A 78 5.89 -3.25 -4.36
CA ARG A 78 6.00 -4.70 -4.55
C ARG A 78 4.92 -5.20 -5.51
N LEU A 79 3.65 -4.93 -5.22
CA LEU A 79 2.53 -5.42 -6.04
C LEU A 79 2.52 -4.83 -7.45
N ALA A 80 2.86 -3.54 -7.60
CA ALA A 80 2.92 -2.90 -8.91
C ALA A 80 3.95 -3.54 -9.84
N ASN A 81 5.07 -4.03 -9.31
CA ASN A 81 6.14 -4.65 -10.10
C ASN A 81 6.05 -6.19 -10.17
N ALA A 82 5.23 -6.82 -9.34
CA ALA A 82 5.01 -8.26 -9.34
C ALA A 82 4.35 -8.79 -10.63
N SER A 83 4.55 -10.08 -10.89
CA SER A 83 3.82 -10.84 -11.91
C SER A 83 2.35 -11.00 -11.54
N ARG A 84 1.55 -11.48 -12.50
CA ARG A 84 0.13 -11.76 -12.27
C ARG A 84 -0.04 -12.88 -11.23
N GLU A 85 0.79 -13.92 -11.31
CA GLU A 85 0.78 -15.08 -10.43
C GLU A 85 1.11 -14.67 -9.00
N GLU A 86 2.13 -13.83 -8.81
CA GLU A 86 2.51 -13.30 -7.51
C GLU A 86 1.41 -12.42 -6.90
N ARG A 87 0.74 -11.60 -7.70
CA ARG A 87 -0.41 -10.79 -7.25
C ARG A 87 -1.59 -11.67 -6.81
N ILE A 88 -1.89 -12.73 -7.57
CA ILE A 88 -2.96 -13.69 -7.22
C ILE A 88 -2.61 -14.40 -5.91
N ALA A 89 -1.39 -14.90 -5.76
CA ALA A 89 -0.95 -15.58 -4.54
C ALA A 89 -1.06 -14.66 -3.32
N TRP A 90 -0.59 -13.41 -3.43
CA TRP A 90 -0.73 -12.40 -2.38
C TRP A 90 -2.20 -12.12 -2.05
N TRP A 91 -3.06 -11.97 -3.06
CA TRP A 91 -4.47 -11.67 -2.85
C TRP A 91 -5.19 -12.82 -2.15
N CYS A 92 -4.95 -14.06 -2.56
CA CYS A 92 -5.51 -15.24 -1.90
C CYS A 92 -5.09 -15.33 -0.43
N GLU A 93 -3.83 -14.99 -0.11
CA GLU A 93 -3.35 -14.92 1.28
C GLU A 93 -4.04 -13.78 2.06
N ALA A 94 -4.07 -12.57 1.50
CA ALA A 94 -4.59 -11.38 2.17
C ALA A 94 -6.11 -11.38 2.31
N ALA A 95 -6.83 -12.07 1.43
CA ALA A 95 -8.28 -12.21 1.44
C ALA A 95 -8.77 -13.40 2.28
N ARG A 96 -7.86 -14.27 2.78
CA ARG A 96 -8.27 -15.34 3.70
C ARG A 96 -8.93 -14.71 4.94
N PRO A 97 -10.12 -15.17 5.35
CA PRO A 97 -10.71 -14.75 6.60
C PRO A 97 -9.75 -15.13 7.73
N SER A 98 -9.43 -14.19 8.61
CA SER A 98 -8.67 -14.48 9.83
C SER A 98 -9.48 -15.49 10.63
N SER A 99 -8.93 -16.67 10.88
CA SER A 99 -9.57 -17.79 11.57
C SER A 99 -9.73 -17.57 13.08
N HIS A 100 -10.00 -16.34 13.52
CA HIS A 100 -10.35 -15.97 14.90
C HIS A 100 -11.60 -15.07 14.86
N ALA A 101 -12.76 -15.72 14.76
CA ALA A 101 -14.08 -15.23 15.11
C ALA A 101 -14.99 -16.43 15.45
N ALA A 102 -14.54 -17.19 16.44
CA ALA A 102 -15.29 -18.05 17.34
C ALA A 102 -14.46 -17.91 18.63
N GLU A 103 -14.93 -17.40 19.77
CA GLU A 103 -16.27 -17.26 20.36
C GLU A 103 -16.38 -15.91 21.10
#